data_AF-A0A8E2JV34-F1
#
_entry.id   AF-A0A8E2JV34-F1
#
_cell.length_a   1.000
_cell.length_b   1.000
_cell.length_c   1.000
_cell.angle_alpha   90.00
_cell.angle_beta   90.00
_cell.angle_gamma   90.00
#
_symmetry.space_group_name_H-M   'P 1'
#
loop_
_entity.id
_entity.type
_entity.pdbx_description
1 polymer ?
#
loop_
_entity_poly.entity_id
_entity_poly.type
_entity_poly.pdbx_seq_one_letter_code
_entity_poly.pdbx_strand_id
1 'polypeptide(L)'
;MNDRGNDITPAAEGTCSWLLEHKIYKDWNSQSRGLLWIKGKPGAGKSTLLKYALQTFQRQEHSLPNKLTTLSFFFHGRGAEIQRTPLGLFRSLLHQLLDQFPDPCSDVVRIFKDKYDKIGQPVDKWNWHPQELQGFLEACLPKALEKCPILIMVDALDECGEEKAVSLVERFERLLSQCSSAKNGLSICFSCRHYPIVSLDNGFEVCVEHENQDDITKYIRDELQGTIKKDKDLEVLQKEILDGSSHVFQWVVLVLPMALSEYRKGRSLPHIQKKLRQIPKELGSLYRTILETLKEDDDERSQSLLLIQWICFALRPLSLTELRFAMIVSQDTPYHSFHECQKSPDFVESDEQMNNRLKCLSGGLAEVKVHKGGPVVQFIHQSVNDYLIEEGLQTLDGSLESKDKSIGHAHSRLSRSCIRCIAMEEIHQWLSRDNGDLEDYKRWYTEGLVLTKEFSFALYATRSWLPHAAAAEAKNVSQEGLLDSLGWPSASVMQNWVSIFRLTDRYSNSAPSDGTTLLHEASRHGITSIVTAILRKLNNRNVDANPKDPDGQTPLSWAAE
;
A
#
# COMPACT_ATOMS: atom_id res chain seq x y z
N MET A 1 2.61 12.40 4.37
CA MET A 1 1.14 12.46 4.17
C MET A 1 0.78 12.89 2.75
N ASN A 2 1.41 13.92 2.18
CA ASN A 2 1.12 14.36 0.80
C ASN A 2 1.73 13.47 -0.31
N ASP A 3 2.29 12.32 0.02
CA ASP A 3 3.08 11.50 -0.91
C ASP A 3 2.19 10.98 -2.04
N ARG A 4 1.00 10.46 -1.71
CA ARG A 4 0.01 10.05 -2.71
C ARG A 4 -0.44 11.17 -3.63
N GLY A 5 -0.71 12.36 -3.09
CA GLY A 5 -1.07 13.53 -3.88
C GLY A 5 0.01 13.90 -4.91
N ASN A 6 1.28 13.78 -4.54
CA ASN A 6 2.41 14.02 -5.44
C ASN A 6 2.56 12.90 -6.48
N ASP A 7 2.32 11.65 -6.11
CA ASP A 7 2.53 10.46 -6.95
C ASP A 7 1.45 10.24 -8.01
N ILE A 8 0.29 10.89 -7.88
CA ILE A 8 -0.74 10.87 -8.93
C ILE A 8 -0.18 11.50 -10.20
N THR A 9 -0.21 10.74 -11.30
CA THR A 9 0.19 11.22 -12.63
C THR A 9 -0.55 12.52 -12.98
N PRO A 10 0.15 13.57 -13.46
CA PRO A 10 -0.51 14.78 -13.94
C PRO A 10 -1.56 14.47 -15.00
N ALA A 11 -2.60 15.31 -15.08
CA ALA A 11 -3.56 15.23 -16.18
C ALA A 11 -2.83 15.39 -17.52
N ALA A 12 -3.21 14.59 -18.51
CA ALA A 12 -2.73 14.77 -19.89
C ALA A 12 -3.12 16.18 -20.38
N GLU A 13 -2.31 16.77 -21.25
CA GLU A 13 -2.49 18.15 -21.67
C GLU A 13 -3.90 18.39 -22.21
N GLY A 14 -4.62 19.34 -21.62
CA GLY A 14 -6.00 19.69 -21.98
C GLY A 14 -7.01 18.55 -21.83
N THR A 15 -6.85 17.73 -20.78
CA THR A 15 -7.89 16.87 -20.19
C THR A 15 -8.32 17.41 -18.83
N CYS A 16 -9.36 16.83 -18.22
CA CYS A 16 -9.91 17.16 -16.90
C CYS A 16 -10.59 18.54 -16.76
N SER A 17 -10.50 19.41 -17.77
CA SER A 17 -11.10 20.75 -17.74
C SER A 17 -12.62 20.73 -17.72
N TRP A 18 -13.24 19.67 -18.25
CA TRP A 18 -14.70 19.53 -18.30
C TRP A 18 -15.36 19.61 -16.92
N LEU A 19 -14.69 19.17 -15.85
CA LEU A 19 -15.26 19.20 -14.49
C LEU A 19 -15.56 20.64 -14.06
N LEU A 20 -14.67 21.59 -14.37
CA LEU A 20 -14.85 23.00 -14.03
C LEU A 20 -16.02 23.62 -14.80
N GLU A 21 -16.30 23.09 -15.99
CA GLU A 21 -17.41 23.52 -16.83
C GLU A 21 -18.73 22.81 -16.53
N HIS A 22 -18.68 21.69 -15.81
CA HIS A 22 -19.81 20.81 -15.52
C HIS A 22 -20.87 21.50 -14.65
N LYS A 23 -22.13 21.39 -15.04
CA LYS A 23 -23.25 22.11 -14.41
C LYS A 23 -23.35 21.84 -12.90
N ILE A 24 -23.34 20.56 -12.51
CA ILE A 24 -23.43 20.15 -11.09
C ILE A 24 -22.26 20.71 -10.26
N TYR A 25 -21.07 20.75 -10.84
CA TYR A 25 -19.89 21.29 -10.17
C TYR A 25 -20.00 22.82 -9.99
N LYS A 26 -20.46 23.53 -11.02
CA LYS A 26 -20.72 24.98 -10.93
C LYS A 26 -21.81 25.29 -9.91
N ASP A 27 -22.90 24.53 -9.91
CA ASP A 27 -24.00 24.69 -8.96
C ASP A 27 -23.49 24.49 -7.51
N TRP A 28 -22.74 23.41 -7.25
CA TRP A 28 -22.11 23.16 -5.96
C TRP A 28 -21.15 24.27 -5.52
N ASN A 29 -20.24 24.69 -6.41
CA ASN A 29 -19.27 25.73 -6.12
C ASN A 29 -19.96 27.09 -5.83
N SER A 30 -21.08 27.36 -6.51
CA SER A 30 -21.87 28.59 -6.31
C SER A 30 -22.61 28.64 -4.97
N GLN A 31 -23.03 27.48 -4.44
CA GLN A 31 -23.69 27.43 -3.13
C GLN A 31 -22.76 27.77 -1.98
N SER A 32 -21.43 27.69 -2.18
CA SER A 32 -20.38 27.91 -1.17
C SER A 32 -20.47 27.01 0.07
N ARG A 33 -21.46 26.10 0.10
CA ARG A 33 -21.78 25.19 1.19
C ARG A 33 -22.39 23.93 0.60
N GLY A 34 -21.81 22.78 0.91
CA GLY A 34 -22.37 21.50 0.49
C GLY A 34 -21.32 20.45 0.20
N LEU A 35 -21.83 19.25 -0.05
CA LEU A 35 -21.04 18.06 -0.35
C LEU A 35 -21.14 17.73 -1.84
N LEU A 36 -20.00 17.67 -2.52
CA LEU A 36 -19.85 17.16 -3.87
C LEU A 36 -19.22 15.78 -3.85
N TRP A 37 -19.84 14.84 -4.55
CA TRP A 37 -19.37 13.49 -4.68
C TRP A 37 -18.99 13.20 -6.13
N ILE A 38 -17.72 12.85 -6.35
CA ILE A 38 -17.19 12.41 -7.63
C ILE A 38 -17.08 10.88 -7.61
N LYS A 39 -18.04 10.20 -8.26
CA LYS A 39 -18.12 8.73 -8.36
C LYS A 39 -17.58 8.22 -9.68
N GLY A 40 -17.23 6.94 -9.70
CA GLY A 40 -16.89 6.23 -10.93
C GLY A 40 -16.10 4.95 -10.70
N LYS A 41 -15.95 4.16 -11.76
CA LYS A 41 -15.24 2.89 -11.78
C LYS A 41 -13.78 3.02 -11.32
N PRO A 42 -13.19 1.95 -10.78
CA PRO A 42 -11.75 1.88 -10.58
C PRO A 42 -11.01 2.19 -11.89
N GLY A 43 -9.98 3.04 -11.82
CA GLY A 43 -9.19 3.41 -13.00
C GLY A 43 -9.87 4.40 -13.96
N ALA A 44 -11.01 5.00 -13.60
CA ALA A 44 -11.67 6.04 -14.41
C ALA A 44 -10.99 7.43 -14.32
N GLY A 45 -9.88 7.59 -13.59
CA GLY A 45 -9.17 8.89 -13.51
C GLY A 45 -9.66 9.88 -12.46
N LYS A 46 -10.50 9.46 -11.51
CA LYS A 46 -11.03 10.32 -10.42
C LYS A 46 -9.95 11.07 -9.63
N SER A 47 -8.88 10.38 -9.23
CA SER A 47 -7.77 10.99 -8.47
C SER A 47 -7.04 12.06 -9.28
N THR A 48 -6.85 11.82 -10.58
CA THR A 48 -6.27 12.80 -11.51
C THR A 48 -7.18 14.02 -11.66
N LEU A 49 -8.50 13.78 -11.79
CA LEU A 49 -9.51 14.82 -11.90
C LEU A 49 -9.60 15.69 -10.62
N LEU A 50 -9.61 15.06 -9.45
CA LEU A 50 -9.65 15.77 -8.16
C LEU A 50 -8.37 16.58 -7.92
N LYS A 51 -7.21 16.02 -8.27
CA LYS A 51 -5.92 16.74 -8.23
C LYS A 51 -5.91 17.94 -9.17
N TYR A 52 -6.47 17.82 -10.37
CA TYR A 52 -6.60 18.93 -11.31
C TYR A 52 -7.48 20.05 -10.74
N ALA A 53 -8.62 19.71 -10.14
CA ALA A 53 -9.50 20.68 -9.48
C ALA A 53 -8.81 21.36 -8.29
N LEU A 54 -8.13 20.59 -7.42
CA LEU A 54 -7.37 21.10 -6.28
C LEU A 54 -6.31 22.13 -6.72
N GLN A 55 -5.52 21.81 -7.75
CA GLN A 55 -4.51 22.72 -8.28
C GLN A 55 -5.13 23.99 -8.86
N THR A 56 -6.32 23.91 -9.43
CA THR A 56 -7.04 25.07 -9.97
C THR A 56 -7.49 25.99 -8.84
N PHE A 57 -8.07 25.46 -7.77
CA PHE A 57 -8.44 26.24 -6.59
C PHE A 57 -7.24 26.89 -5.92
N GLN A 58 -6.15 26.15 -5.71
CA GLN A 58 -4.93 26.69 -5.10
C GLN A 58 -4.32 27.85 -5.91
N ARG A 59 -4.40 27.83 -7.25
CA ARG A 59 -3.97 28.98 -8.07
C ARG A 59 -4.87 30.21 -7.89
N GLN A 60 -6.17 30.00 -7.66
CA GLN A 60 -7.13 31.08 -7.42
C GLN A 60 -7.03 31.67 -5.99
N GLU A 61 -6.53 30.91 -5.01
CA GLU A 61 -6.29 31.41 -3.64
C GLU A 61 -5.32 32.60 -3.61
N HIS A 62 -4.38 32.67 -4.55
CA HIS A 62 -3.36 33.72 -4.60
C HIS A 62 -3.86 35.06 -5.19
N SER A 63 -5.07 35.11 -5.75
CA SER A 63 -5.55 36.26 -6.53
C SER A 63 -6.73 37.02 -5.92
N LEU A 64 -7.30 36.59 -4.78
CA LEU A 64 -8.51 37.19 -4.20
C LEU A 64 -8.33 37.67 -2.74
N PRO A 65 -8.97 38.78 -2.34
CA PRO A 65 -8.87 39.37 -1.00
C PRO A 65 -9.60 38.58 0.11
N ASN A 66 -10.51 37.67 -0.24
CA ASN A 66 -11.14 36.71 0.68
C ASN A 66 -10.56 35.31 0.39
N LYS A 67 -9.38 35.03 0.93
CA LYS A 67 -8.58 33.84 0.65
C LYS A 67 -9.36 32.58 1.06
N LEU A 68 -9.88 31.84 0.08
CA LEU A 68 -10.35 30.46 0.28
C LEU A 68 -9.20 29.65 0.87
N THR A 69 -9.46 28.82 1.88
CA THR A 69 -8.47 27.88 2.40
C THR A 69 -8.84 26.46 1.99
N THR A 70 -7.97 25.82 1.22
CA THR A 70 -8.16 24.45 0.79
C THR A 70 -7.39 23.47 1.66
N LEU A 71 -8.10 22.54 2.29
CA LEU A 71 -7.55 21.40 3.00
C LEU A 71 -7.71 20.15 2.12
N SER A 72 -6.70 19.29 2.09
CA SER A 72 -6.78 18.09 1.26
C SER A 72 -6.19 16.84 1.90
N PHE A 73 -6.74 15.68 1.55
CA PHE A 73 -6.18 14.40 1.92
C PHE A 73 -6.42 13.38 0.82
N PHE A 74 -5.40 12.58 0.51
CA PHE A 74 -5.48 11.54 -0.49
C PHE A 74 -5.27 10.20 0.19
N PHE A 75 -6.32 9.39 0.27
CA PHE A 75 -6.18 8.03 0.77
C PHE A 75 -5.25 7.24 -0.15
N HIS A 76 -4.46 6.36 0.46
CA HIS A 76 -3.56 5.49 -0.26
C HIS A 76 -3.63 4.07 0.28
N GLY A 77 -4.39 3.20 -0.37
CA GLY A 77 -4.61 1.81 0.02
C GLY A 77 -3.33 0.98 0.10
N ARG A 78 -2.30 1.33 -0.69
CA ARG A 78 -0.95 0.72 -0.66
C ARG A 78 0.06 1.48 0.21
N GLY A 79 -0.37 2.59 0.81
CA GLY A 79 0.47 3.43 1.64
C GLY A 79 0.64 2.87 3.05
N ALA A 80 1.40 3.60 3.85
CA ALA A 80 1.52 3.33 5.28
C ALA A 80 0.14 3.41 5.97
N GLU A 81 0.01 2.81 7.16
CA GLU A 81 -1.24 2.79 7.91
C GLU A 81 -1.88 4.18 8.07
N ILE A 82 -1.08 5.20 8.35
CA ILE A 82 -1.55 6.59 8.47
C ILE A 82 -2.03 7.21 7.14
N GLN A 83 -1.78 6.59 5.99
CA GLN A 83 -2.25 7.07 4.69
C GLN A 83 -3.56 6.41 4.25
N ARG A 84 -3.98 5.32 4.91
CA ARG A 84 -5.20 4.56 4.57
C ARG A 84 -6.25 4.56 5.69
N THR A 85 -6.09 5.38 6.72
CA THR A 85 -6.98 5.37 7.91
C THR A 85 -7.58 6.74 8.22
N PRO A 86 -8.77 6.77 8.86
CA PRO A 86 -9.37 8.02 9.36
C PRO A 86 -8.44 8.81 10.31
N LEU A 87 -7.60 8.11 11.07
CA LEU A 87 -6.57 8.73 11.92
C LEU A 87 -5.67 9.65 11.08
N GLY A 88 -5.24 9.16 9.92
CA GLY A 88 -4.45 9.89 8.94
C GLY A 88 -5.13 11.12 8.39
N LEU A 89 -6.38 10.95 7.97
CA LEU A 89 -7.24 12.01 7.47
C LEU A 89 -7.33 13.16 8.48
N PHE A 90 -7.80 12.87 9.71
CA PHE A 90 -7.98 13.90 10.72
C PHE A 90 -6.66 14.57 11.12
N ARG A 91 -5.58 13.79 11.26
CA ARG A 91 -4.26 14.32 11.56
C ARG A 91 -3.75 15.27 10.48
N SER A 92 -3.95 14.92 9.21
CA SER A 92 -3.56 15.77 8.07
C SER A 92 -4.38 17.06 7.99
N LEU A 93 -5.71 16.95 8.12
CA LEU A 93 -6.60 18.11 8.04
C LEU A 93 -6.35 19.09 9.20
N LEU A 94 -6.17 18.57 10.42
CA LEU A 94 -5.83 19.41 11.58
C LEU A 94 -4.47 20.09 11.43
N HIS A 95 -3.46 19.38 10.91
CA HIS A 95 -2.15 19.98 10.66
C HIS A 95 -2.26 21.15 9.67
N GLN A 96 -2.94 20.94 8.54
CA GLN A 96 -3.15 21.99 7.54
C GLN A 96 -3.96 23.16 8.11
N LEU A 97 -4.96 22.87 8.94
CA LEU A 97 -5.75 23.90 9.60
C LEU A 97 -4.94 24.69 10.64
N LEU A 98 -4.10 24.01 11.42
CA LEU A 98 -3.20 24.62 12.40
C LEU A 98 -2.17 25.54 11.73
N ASP A 99 -1.60 25.13 10.61
CA ASP A 99 -0.63 25.94 9.85
C ASP A 99 -1.24 27.25 9.36
N GLN A 100 -2.53 27.25 9.00
CA GLN A 100 -3.23 28.44 8.51
C GLN A 100 -3.88 29.25 9.64
N PHE A 101 -4.39 28.57 10.67
CA PHE A 101 -5.14 29.17 11.78
C PHE A 101 -4.68 28.61 13.14
N PRO A 102 -3.62 29.17 13.73
CA PRO A 102 -3.14 28.75 15.04
C PRO A 102 -4.18 28.94 16.18
N ASP A 103 -4.89 30.07 16.22
CA ASP A 103 -5.79 30.38 17.34
C ASP A 103 -6.99 29.40 17.47
N PRO A 104 -7.73 29.08 16.38
CA PRO A 104 -8.77 28.05 16.40
C PRO A 104 -8.31 26.69 16.95
N CYS A 105 -7.04 26.35 16.70
CA CYS A 105 -6.42 25.08 17.06
C CYS A 105 -5.65 25.11 18.40
N SER A 106 -5.80 26.18 19.19
CA SER A 106 -5.06 26.36 20.46
C SER A 106 -5.27 25.22 21.46
N ASP A 107 -6.47 24.65 21.53
CA ASP A 107 -6.76 23.49 22.38
C ASP A 107 -5.95 22.24 21.99
N VAL A 108 -5.75 22.02 20.68
CA VAL A 108 -4.92 20.91 20.16
C VAL A 108 -3.48 21.07 20.63
N VAL A 109 -2.94 22.28 20.49
CA VAL A 109 -1.56 22.60 20.91
C VAL A 109 -1.39 22.45 22.41
N ARG A 110 -2.37 22.91 23.21
CA ARG A 110 -2.36 22.75 24.67
C ARG A 110 -2.34 21.28 25.07
N ILE A 111 -3.26 20.47 24.54
CA ILE A 111 -3.38 19.06 24.92
C ILE A 111 -2.16 18.26 24.43
N PHE A 112 -1.61 18.61 23.26
CA PHE A 112 -0.35 18.02 22.80
C PHE A 112 0.79 18.28 23.80
N LYS A 113 0.95 19.53 24.26
CA LYS A 113 1.97 19.89 25.28
C LYS A 113 1.73 19.14 26.59
N ASP A 114 0.49 19.09 27.08
CA ASP A 114 0.16 18.38 28.32
C ASP A 114 0.50 16.87 28.23
N LYS A 115 0.21 16.22 27.10
CA LYS A 115 0.57 14.82 26.87
C LYS A 115 2.08 14.65 26.74
N TYR A 116 2.75 15.57 26.04
CA TYR A 116 4.20 15.56 25.90
C TYR A 116 4.91 15.67 27.25
N ASP A 117 4.46 16.59 28.11
CA ASP A 117 5.07 16.84 29.42
C ASP A 117 4.80 15.69 30.41
N LYS A 118 3.62 15.05 30.35
CA LYS A 118 3.23 13.98 31.28
C LYS A 118 3.69 12.59 30.86
N ILE A 119 3.63 12.29 29.57
CA ILE A 119 3.85 10.94 29.03
C ILE A 119 5.21 10.88 28.32
N GLY A 120 5.56 11.94 27.59
CA GLY A 120 6.77 12.05 26.77
C GLY A 120 6.46 12.12 25.28
N GLN A 121 7.47 11.83 24.46
CA GLN A 121 7.39 11.98 23.01
C GLN A 121 6.34 11.04 22.36
N PRO A 122 5.57 11.51 21.36
CA PRO A 122 4.66 10.66 20.58
C PRO A 122 5.44 9.60 19.77
N VAL A 123 4.74 8.59 19.26
CA VAL A 123 5.27 7.43 18.49
C VAL A 123 5.85 6.33 19.39
N ASP A 124 6.64 6.69 20.40
CA ASP A 124 7.25 5.70 21.31
C ASP A 124 6.39 5.40 22.54
N LYS A 125 5.64 6.41 23.03
CA LYS A 125 4.92 6.32 24.31
C LYS A 125 3.41 6.49 24.20
N TRP A 126 2.93 7.19 23.17
CA TRP A 126 1.50 7.38 22.95
C TRP A 126 1.21 7.78 21.50
N ASN A 127 -0.02 7.49 21.09
CA ASN A 127 -0.59 7.90 19.80
C ASN A 127 -1.96 8.56 20.02
N TRP A 128 -2.36 9.43 19.09
CA TRP A 128 -3.68 10.03 19.12
C TRP A 128 -4.76 9.00 18.81
N HIS A 129 -5.86 9.02 19.56
CA HIS A 129 -7.04 8.26 19.17
C HIS A 129 -7.77 8.98 18.02
N PRO A 130 -8.32 8.27 17.01
CA PRO A 130 -9.04 8.91 15.89
C PRO A 130 -10.18 9.83 16.34
N GLN A 131 -10.90 9.45 17.40
CA GLN A 131 -12.03 10.21 17.95
C GLN A 131 -11.59 11.52 18.62
N GLU A 132 -10.38 11.58 19.20
CA GLU A 132 -9.83 12.82 19.76
C GLU A 132 -9.54 13.82 18.64
N LEU A 133 -8.87 13.38 17.58
CA LEU A 133 -8.56 14.24 16.42
C LEU A 133 -9.83 14.68 15.70
N GLN A 134 -10.79 13.78 15.56
CA GLN A 134 -12.12 14.10 15.05
C GLN A 134 -12.75 15.22 15.87
N GLY A 135 -12.83 15.09 17.21
CA GLY A 135 -13.39 16.10 18.10
C GLY A 135 -12.70 17.46 17.98
N PHE A 136 -11.37 17.48 17.84
CA PHE A 136 -10.65 18.71 17.58
C PHE A 136 -11.02 19.36 16.25
N LEU A 137 -11.15 18.58 15.17
CA LEU A 137 -11.52 19.13 13.87
C LEU A 137 -12.88 19.83 13.93
N GLU A 138 -13.85 19.23 14.62
CA GLU A 138 -15.20 19.81 14.78
C GLU A 138 -15.21 21.08 15.61
N ALA A 139 -14.33 21.16 16.62
CA ALA A 139 -14.21 22.35 17.45
C ALA A 139 -13.47 23.49 16.73
N CYS A 140 -12.52 23.15 15.84
CA CYS A 140 -11.67 24.13 15.16
C CYS A 140 -12.36 24.70 13.90
N LEU A 141 -13.08 23.89 13.13
CA LEU A 141 -13.68 24.30 11.86
C LEU A 141 -14.63 25.50 11.98
N PRO A 142 -15.61 25.54 12.90
CA PRO A 142 -16.50 26.70 13.04
C PRO A 142 -15.73 27.98 13.34
N LYS A 143 -14.71 27.92 14.21
CA LYS A 143 -13.87 29.07 14.55
C LYS A 143 -13.02 29.55 13.37
N ALA A 144 -12.54 28.63 12.53
CA ALA A 144 -11.79 28.97 11.32
C ALA A 144 -12.69 29.57 10.23
N LEU A 145 -13.92 29.07 10.11
CA LEU A 145 -14.95 29.60 9.20
C LEU A 145 -15.40 31.03 9.53
N GLU A 146 -15.14 31.54 10.74
CA GLU A 146 -15.33 32.97 11.04
C GLU A 146 -14.30 33.86 10.34
N LYS A 147 -13.13 33.31 9.98
CA LYS A 147 -12.03 34.03 9.33
C LYS A 147 -12.14 33.99 7.80
N CYS A 148 -12.37 32.82 7.20
CA CYS A 148 -12.47 32.66 5.74
C CYS A 148 -13.30 31.43 5.34
N PRO A 149 -13.73 31.30 4.07
CA PRO A 149 -14.32 30.05 3.57
C PRO A 149 -13.28 28.92 3.52
N ILE A 150 -13.75 27.68 3.70
CA ILE A 150 -12.90 26.47 3.71
C ILE A 150 -13.45 25.45 2.71
N LEU A 151 -12.54 24.89 1.90
CA LEU A 151 -12.80 23.77 1.01
C LEU A 151 -12.03 22.54 1.50
N ILE A 152 -12.71 21.42 1.72
CA ILE A 152 -12.09 20.14 2.07
C ILE A 152 -12.20 19.18 0.88
N MET A 153 -11.07 18.68 0.39
CA MET A 153 -11.03 17.71 -0.72
C MET A 153 -10.43 16.38 -0.23
N VAL A 154 -11.19 15.29 -0.33
CA VAL A 154 -10.73 13.96 0.07
C VAL A 154 -10.81 12.99 -1.10
N ASP A 155 -9.66 12.45 -1.51
CA ASP A 155 -9.56 11.49 -2.60
C ASP A 155 -9.64 10.05 -2.11
N ALA A 156 -10.30 9.19 -2.89
CA ALA A 156 -10.35 7.74 -2.72
C ALA A 156 -10.87 7.30 -1.35
N LEU A 157 -11.98 7.89 -0.90
CA LEU A 157 -12.58 7.64 0.41
C LEU A 157 -12.83 6.15 0.68
N ASP A 158 -13.15 5.37 -0.36
CA ASP A 158 -13.35 3.92 -0.28
C ASP A 158 -12.11 3.14 0.16
N GLU A 159 -10.90 3.67 -0.04
CA GLU A 159 -9.65 3.00 0.32
C GLU A 159 -9.41 2.91 1.84
N CYS A 160 -10.21 3.60 2.66
CA CYS A 160 -10.17 3.44 4.11
C CYS A 160 -11.03 2.27 4.64
N GLY A 161 -11.78 1.60 3.76
CA GLY A 161 -12.73 0.54 4.07
C GLY A 161 -14.17 1.06 4.11
N GLU A 162 -15.11 0.21 3.71
CA GLU A 162 -16.52 0.59 3.47
C GLU A 162 -17.21 1.20 4.70
N GLU A 163 -17.17 0.51 5.85
CA GLU A 163 -17.81 0.98 7.10
C GLU A 163 -17.22 2.32 7.56
N LYS A 164 -15.90 2.48 7.45
CA LYS A 164 -15.21 3.72 7.82
C LYS A 164 -15.54 4.85 6.86
N ALA A 165 -15.66 4.56 5.57
CA ALA A 165 -16.06 5.54 4.56
C ALA A 165 -17.49 6.05 4.81
N VAL A 166 -18.46 5.16 5.08
CA VAL A 166 -19.84 5.54 5.45
C VAL A 166 -19.83 6.45 6.67
N SER A 167 -19.15 6.02 7.75
CA SER A 167 -19.07 6.78 9.00
C SER A 167 -18.45 8.17 8.80
N LEU A 168 -17.44 8.29 7.94
CA LEU A 168 -16.84 9.58 7.59
C LEU A 168 -17.82 10.49 6.86
N VAL A 169 -18.58 9.98 5.89
CA VAL A 169 -19.57 10.78 5.16
C VAL A 169 -20.61 11.36 6.10
N GLU A 170 -21.26 10.50 6.90
CA GLU A 170 -22.28 10.92 7.87
C GLU A 170 -21.72 11.96 8.85
N ARG A 171 -20.42 11.87 9.16
CA ARG A 171 -19.76 12.84 10.02
C ARG A 171 -19.57 14.19 9.36
N PHE A 172 -19.09 14.19 8.11
CA PHE A 172 -18.88 15.43 7.37
C PHE A 172 -20.20 16.11 6.99
N GLU A 173 -21.27 15.36 6.75
CA GLU A 173 -22.63 15.91 6.60
C GLU A 173 -23.11 16.58 7.89
N ARG A 174 -22.90 15.95 9.05
CA ARG A 174 -23.16 16.59 10.34
C ARG A 174 -22.32 17.85 10.53
N LEU A 175 -21.05 17.86 10.14
CA LEU A 175 -20.20 19.06 10.19
C LEU A 175 -20.73 20.19 9.31
N LEU A 176 -21.21 19.88 8.09
CA LEU A 176 -21.86 20.84 7.21
C LEU A 176 -23.11 21.44 7.87
N SER A 177 -23.94 20.61 8.50
CA SER A 177 -25.14 21.07 9.21
C SER A 177 -24.79 21.98 10.41
N GLN A 178 -23.76 21.63 11.18
CA GLN A 178 -23.29 22.43 12.32
C GLN A 178 -22.70 23.77 11.89
N CYS A 179 -22.02 23.80 10.75
CA CYS A 179 -21.40 25.02 10.20
C CYS A 179 -22.37 25.86 9.36
N SER A 180 -23.65 25.48 9.26
CA SER A 180 -24.64 26.17 8.42
C SER A 180 -24.94 27.60 8.87
N SER A 181 -24.66 27.98 10.12
CA SER A 181 -24.81 29.35 10.62
C SER A 181 -23.51 30.17 10.64
N ALA A 182 -22.37 29.61 10.22
CA ALA A 182 -21.09 30.31 10.25
C ALA A 182 -21.08 31.52 9.31
N LYS A 183 -20.12 32.44 9.49
CA LYS A 183 -19.99 33.61 8.59
C LYS A 183 -19.62 33.24 7.15
N ASN A 184 -18.69 32.30 6.97
CA ASN A 184 -18.23 31.85 5.65
C ASN A 184 -18.73 30.42 5.32
N GLY A 185 -18.49 29.99 4.07
CA GLY A 185 -18.92 28.70 3.56
C GLY A 185 -17.94 27.55 3.84
N LEU A 186 -18.50 26.36 4.10
CA LEU A 186 -17.76 25.09 4.15
C LEU A 186 -18.20 24.21 2.97
N SER A 187 -17.29 23.99 2.03
CA SER A 187 -17.51 23.08 0.90
C SER A 187 -16.68 21.83 1.08
N ILE A 188 -17.25 20.67 0.73
CA ILE A 188 -16.58 19.38 0.84
C ILE A 188 -16.69 18.65 -0.49
N CYS A 189 -15.59 18.08 -0.96
CA CYS A 189 -15.56 17.26 -2.17
C CYS A 189 -14.91 15.91 -1.87
N PHE A 190 -15.64 14.83 -2.13
CA PHE A 190 -15.13 13.46 -2.04
C PHE A 190 -15.01 12.84 -3.42
N SER A 191 -13.94 12.05 -3.61
CA SER A 191 -13.88 11.08 -4.69
C SER A 191 -13.95 9.66 -4.10
N CYS A 192 -14.73 8.78 -4.73
CA CYS A 192 -14.71 7.36 -4.42
C CYS A 192 -15.28 6.51 -5.56
N ARG A 193 -15.28 5.19 -5.37
CA ARG A 193 -15.97 4.25 -6.27
C ARG A 193 -17.49 4.38 -6.17
N HIS A 194 -18.23 3.50 -6.84
CA HIS A 194 -19.70 3.42 -6.68
C HIS A 194 -20.15 2.98 -5.28
N TYR A 195 -19.20 2.64 -4.40
CA TYR A 195 -19.41 2.34 -2.99
C TYR A 195 -18.55 3.27 -2.11
N PRO A 196 -18.91 3.49 -0.84
CA PRO A 196 -20.17 3.06 -0.23
C PRO A 196 -21.39 3.77 -0.84
N ILE A 197 -22.53 3.06 -0.88
CA ILE A 197 -23.80 3.65 -1.31
C ILE A 197 -24.35 4.46 -0.13
N VAL A 198 -24.06 5.76 -0.11
CA VAL A 198 -24.65 6.68 0.86
C VAL A 198 -25.74 7.50 0.18
N SER A 199 -26.93 7.52 0.75
CA SER A 199 -28.00 8.42 0.33
C SER A 199 -27.62 9.84 0.75
N LEU A 200 -27.28 10.67 -0.23
CA LEU A 200 -27.00 12.07 0.01
C LEU A 200 -28.33 12.82 0.05
N ASP A 201 -28.80 13.15 1.25
CA ASP A 201 -30.07 13.88 1.41
C ASP A 201 -30.04 15.28 0.76
N ASN A 202 -28.84 15.86 0.51
CA ASN A 202 -28.63 17.16 -0.14
C ASN A 202 -27.26 17.29 -0.87
N GLY A 203 -26.71 16.19 -1.38
CA GLY A 203 -25.38 16.19 -2.03
C GLY A 203 -25.44 16.32 -3.56
N PHE A 204 -24.38 16.89 -4.13
CA PHE A 204 -24.16 16.93 -5.57
C PHE A 204 -23.40 15.69 -6.01
N GLU A 205 -23.77 15.10 -7.14
CA GLU A 205 -23.11 13.88 -7.64
C GLU A 205 -22.65 14.05 -9.09
N VAL A 206 -21.39 13.72 -9.35
CA VAL A 206 -20.79 13.68 -10.69
C VAL A 206 -20.25 12.27 -10.94
N CYS A 207 -20.72 11.62 -12.00
CA CYS A 207 -20.22 10.31 -12.43
C CYS A 207 -19.18 10.50 -13.55
N VAL A 208 -17.91 10.23 -13.24
CA VAL A 208 -16.78 10.48 -14.14
C VAL A 208 -16.85 9.68 -15.44
N GLU A 209 -17.43 8.48 -15.41
CA GLU A 209 -17.55 7.62 -16.59
C GLU A 209 -18.45 8.20 -17.68
N HIS A 210 -19.43 9.04 -17.32
CA HIS A 210 -20.36 9.63 -18.28
C HIS A 210 -19.72 10.78 -19.06
N GLU A 211 -18.66 11.39 -18.52
CA GLU A 211 -18.07 12.63 -19.03
C GLU A 211 -16.67 12.41 -19.65
N ASN A 212 -16.03 11.28 -19.38
CA ASN A 212 -14.65 11.00 -19.76
C ASN A 212 -14.39 10.75 -21.25
N GLN A 213 -15.42 10.65 -22.09
CA GLN A 213 -15.27 10.20 -23.48
C GLN A 213 -14.30 11.07 -24.29
N ASP A 214 -14.41 12.39 -24.18
CA ASP A 214 -13.57 13.32 -24.96
C ASP A 214 -12.11 13.31 -24.48
N ASP A 215 -11.89 13.27 -23.17
CA ASP A 215 -10.55 13.18 -22.59
C ASP A 215 -9.85 11.88 -22.97
N ILE A 216 -10.56 10.74 -22.94
CA ILE A 216 -10.03 9.44 -23.38
C ILE A 216 -9.74 9.47 -24.88
N THR A 217 -10.65 10.01 -25.69
CA THR A 217 -10.46 10.13 -27.14
C THR A 217 -9.19 10.90 -27.47
N LYS A 218 -8.99 12.04 -26.79
CA LYS A 218 -7.79 12.86 -26.92
C LYS A 218 -6.54 12.11 -26.50
N TYR A 219 -6.54 11.51 -25.31
CA TYR A 219 -5.40 10.75 -24.80
C TYR A 219 -4.97 9.62 -25.76
N ILE A 220 -5.93 8.84 -26.27
CA ILE A 220 -5.66 7.80 -27.27
C ILE A 220 -5.02 8.40 -28.54
N ARG A 221 -5.53 9.54 -29.01
CA ARG A 221 -5.00 10.20 -30.21
C ARG A 221 -3.54 10.56 -30.03
N ASP A 222 -3.23 11.25 -28.94
CA ASP A 222 -1.89 11.78 -28.66
C ASP A 222 -0.85 10.65 -28.56
N GLU A 223 -1.21 9.54 -27.90
CA GLU A 223 -0.36 8.34 -27.78
C GLU A 223 -0.17 7.61 -29.13
N LEU A 224 -1.23 7.51 -29.95
CA LEU A 224 -1.14 6.85 -31.27
C LEU A 224 -0.36 7.68 -32.30
N GLN A 225 -0.52 9.01 -32.32
CA GLN A 225 0.13 9.91 -33.30
C GLN A 225 1.67 9.85 -33.25
N GLY A 226 2.23 9.50 -32.10
CA GLY A 226 3.68 9.27 -31.96
C GLY A 226 4.21 8.17 -32.89
N THR A 227 3.45 7.08 -33.05
CA THR A 227 3.88 5.89 -33.81
C THR A 227 3.17 5.74 -35.16
N ILE A 228 1.88 6.07 -35.24
CA ILE A 228 1.04 5.84 -36.40
C ILE A 228 0.91 7.13 -37.20
N LYS A 229 1.48 7.15 -38.41
CA LYS A 229 1.48 8.33 -39.31
C LYS A 229 0.37 8.30 -40.36
N LYS A 230 -0.31 7.17 -40.53
CA LYS A 230 -1.43 7.04 -41.46
C LYS A 230 -2.72 7.40 -40.75
N ASP A 231 -3.35 8.50 -41.14
CA ASP A 231 -4.57 9.01 -40.49
C ASP A 231 -5.70 7.97 -40.44
N LYS A 232 -5.88 7.21 -41.53
CA LYS A 232 -6.88 6.14 -41.57
C LYS A 232 -6.64 5.04 -40.54
N ASP A 233 -5.40 4.61 -40.34
CA ASP A 233 -5.06 3.59 -39.34
C ASP A 233 -5.28 4.13 -37.93
N LEU A 234 -4.95 5.41 -37.73
CA LEU A 234 -5.11 6.12 -36.46
C LEU A 234 -6.58 6.23 -36.07
N GLU A 235 -7.44 6.70 -36.96
CA GLU A 235 -8.89 6.82 -36.72
C GLU A 235 -9.52 5.47 -36.37
N VAL A 236 -9.14 4.42 -37.10
CA VAL A 236 -9.67 3.07 -36.88
C VAL A 236 -9.25 2.54 -35.51
N LEU A 237 -7.97 2.65 -35.15
CA LEU A 237 -7.50 2.16 -33.85
C LEU A 237 -8.00 3.00 -32.69
N GLN A 238 -8.11 4.33 -32.88
CA GLN A 238 -8.70 5.22 -31.90
C GLN A 238 -10.12 4.77 -31.56
N LYS A 239 -10.95 4.53 -32.58
CA LYS A 239 -12.33 4.09 -32.40
C LYS A 239 -12.43 2.76 -31.65
N GLU A 240 -11.66 1.75 -32.07
CA GLU A 240 -11.73 0.41 -31.45
C GLU A 240 -11.26 0.43 -29.99
N ILE A 241 -10.22 1.20 -29.67
CA ILE A 241 -9.73 1.34 -28.29
C ILE A 241 -10.72 2.13 -27.43
N LEU A 242 -11.32 3.20 -27.98
CA LEU A 242 -12.36 3.97 -27.28
C LEU A 242 -13.57 3.08 -26.95
N ASP A 243 -14.09 2.35 -27.94
CA ASP A 243 -15.25 1.44 -27.78
C ASP A 243 -14.97 0.29 -26.79
N GLY A 244 -13.72 -0.16 -26.71
CA GLY A 244 -13.26 -1.18 -25.76
C GLY A 244 -13.15 -0.65 -24.32
N SER A 245 -12.67 0.58 -24.16
CA SER A 245 -12.36 1.18 -22.86
C SER A 245 -13.54 1.28 -21.91
N SER A 246 -14.77 1.36 -22.43
CA SER A 246 -15.99 1.57 -21.64
C SER A 246 -15.83 2.72 -20.63
N HIS A 247 -15.16 3.79 -21.05
CA HIS A 247 -14.84 5.01 -20.29
C HIS A 247 -13.84 4.84 -19.13
N VAL A 248 -13.03 3.77 -19.12
CA VAL A 248 -12.02 3.47 -18.10
C VAL A 248 -10.61 3.74 -18.62
N PHE A 249 -9.95 4.79 -18.11
CA PHE A 249 -8.57 5.15 -18.49
C PHE A 249 -7.57 4.02 -18.27
N GLN A 250 -7.67 3.30 -17.15
CA GLN A 250 -6.73 2.20 -16.86
C GLN A 250 -6.76 1.10 -17.93
N TRP A 251 -7.92 0.85 -18.56
CA TRP A 251 -8.02 -0.10 -19.67
C TRP A 251 -7.23 0.39 -20.88
N VAL A 252 -7.37 1.67 -21.22
CA VAL A 252 -6.66 2.31 -22.32
C VAL A 252 -5.15 2.26 -22.12
N VAL A 253 -4.68 2.56 -20.90
CA VAL A 253 -3.25 2.51 -20.52
C VAL A 253 -2.66 1.10 -20.72
N LEU A 254 -3.43 0.05 -20.47
CA LEU A 254 -3.01 -1.34 -20.66
C LEU A 254 -3.02 -1.77 -22.13
N VAL A 255 -4.03 -1.34 -22.88
CA VAL A 255 -4.29 -1.85 -24.24
C VAL A 255 -3.52 -1.07 -25.31
N LEU A 256 -3.24 0.23 -25.10
CA LEU A 256 -2.44 1.04 -26.02
C LEU A 256 -1.08 0.41 -26.34
N PRO A 257 -0.25 -0.01 -25.36
CA PRO A 257 1.02 -0.68 -25.64
C PRO A 257 0.86 -1.98 -26.43
N MET A 258 -0.22 -2.74 -26.19
CA MET A 258 -0.51 -3.98 -26.93
C MET A 258 -0.79 -3.69 -28.41
N ALA A 259 -1.62 -2.67 -28.69
CA ALA A 259 -1.93 -2.23 -30.05
C ALA A 259 -0.68 -1.72 -30.78
N LEU A 260 0.08 -0.84 -30.12
CA LEU A 260 1.31 -0.26 -30.65
C LEU A 260 2.38 -1.32 -30.91
N SER A 261 2.48 -2.34 -30.05
CA SER A 261 3.40 -3.47 -30.24
C SER A 261 3.08 -4.24 -31.53
N GLU A 262 1.81 -4.60 -31.77
CA GLU A 262 1.42 -5.30 -33.00
C GLU A 262 1.61 -4.43 -34.25
N TYR A 263 1.35 -3.12 -34.15
CA TYR A 263 1.61 -2.17 -35.23
C TYR A 263 3.10 -2.12 -35.58
N ARG A 264 3.99 -2.04 -34.59
CA ARG A 264 5.45 -2.04 -34.76
C ARG A 264 5.98 -3.35 -35.35
N LYS A 265 5.33 -4.47 -35.07
CA LYS A 265 5.61 -5.77 -35.70
C LYS A 265 5.15 -5.85 -37.17
N GLY A 266 4.58 -4.77 -37.73
CA GLY A 266 4.10 -4.72 -39.10
C GLY A 266 2.83 -5.55 -39.35
N ARG A 267 2.06 -5.87 -38.29
CA ARG A 267 0.79 -6.57 -38.45
C ARG A 267 -0.22 -5.69 -39.20
N SER A 268 -1.08 -6.33 -40.00
CA SER A 268 -2.12 -5.62 -40.74
C SER A 268 -3.18 -5.05 -39.78
N LEU A 269 -3.77 -3.91 -40.15
CA LEU A 269 -4.81 -3.25 -39.36
C LEU A 269 -5.97 -4.20 -38.97
N PRO A 270 -6.53 -5.05 -39.87
CA PRO A 270 -7.58 -6.00 -39.48
C PRO A 270 -7.14 -7.03 -38.44
N HIS A 271 -5.86 -7.43 -38.44
CA HIS A 271 -5.31 -8.32 -37.41
C HIS A 271 -5.30 -7.65 -36.04
N ILE A 272 -4.87 -6.38 -35.98
CA ILE A 272 -4.83 -5.60 -34.74
C ILE A 272 -6.26 -5.40 -34.21
N GLN A 273 -7.21 -5.00 -35.08
CA GLN A 273 -8.62 -4.87 -34.69
C GLN A 273 -9.20 -6.17 -34.15
N LYS A 274 -8.92 -7.31 -34.80
CA LYS A 274 -9.38 -8.62 -34.33
C LYS A 274 -8.85 -8.90 -32.92
N LYS A 275 -7.57 -8.62 -32.66
CA LYS A 275 -6.97 -8.81 -31.34
C LYS A 275 -7.60 -7.88 -30.30
N LEU A 276 -7.79 -6.59 -30.62
CA LEU A 276 -8.43 -5.62 -29.73
C LEU A 276 -9.85 -6.04 -29.32
N ARG A 277 -10.65 -6.55 -30.26
CA ARG A 277 -12.02 -7.02 -29.99
C ARG A 277 -12.09 -8.28 -29.11
N GLN A 278 -11.00 -9.02 -28.98
CA GLN A 278 -10.90 -10.18 -28.08
C GLN A 278 -10.52 -9.78 -26.65
N ILE A 279 -10.04 -8.54 -26.45
CA ILE A 279 -9.66 -8.05 -25.13
C ILE A 279 -10.94 -7.79 -24.31
N PRO A 280 -11.07 -8.35 -23.10
CA PRO A 280 -12.21 -8.10 -22.24
C PRO A 280 -12.32 -6.61 -21.89
N LYS A 281 -13.55 -6.08 -21.88
CA LYS A 281 -13.82 -4.67 -21.55
C LYS A 281 -13.68 -4.36 -20.05
N GLU A 282 -13.94 -5.36 -19.20
CA GLU A 282 -13.85 -5.22 -17.75
C GLU A 282 -12.41 -5.41 -17.26
N LEU A 283 -11.95 -4.55 -16.33
CA LEU A 283 -10.58 -4.59 -15.82
C LEU A 283 -10.21 -5.93 -15.18
N GLY A 284 -11.09 -6.51 -14.35
CA GLY A 284 -10.83 -7.80 -13.70
C GLY A 284 -10.59 -8.91 -14.73
N SER A 285 -11.44 -9.00 -15.75
CA SER A 285 -11.29 -9.94 -16.85
C SER A 285 -10.04 -9.67 -17.69
N LEU A 286 -9.68 -8.40 -17.92
CA LEU A 286 -8.43 -8.02 -18.58
C LEU A 286 -7.20 -8.48 -17.77
N TYR A 287 -7.19 -8.24 -16.46
CA TYR A 287 -6.12 -8.70 -15.57
C TYR A 287 -6.00 -10.22 -15.58
N ARG A 288 -7.14 -10.94 -15.54
CA ARG A 288 -7.19 -12.39 -15.68
C ARG A 288 -6.51 -12.84 -16.96
N THR A 289 -6.88 -12.27 -18.11
CA THR A 289 -6.24 -12.59 -19.39
C THR A 289 -4.74 -12.32 -19.37
N ILE A 290 -4.29 -11.20 -18.79
CA ILE A 290 -2.85 -10.90 -18.65
C ILE A 290 -2.15 -11.99 -17.81
N LEU A 291 -2.69 -12.34 -16.65
CA LEU A 291 -2.10 -13.38 -15.79
C LEU A 291 -2.17 -14.78 -16.39
N GLU A 292 -3.20 -15.09 -17.17
CA GLU A 292 -3.34 -16.37 -17.86
C GLU A 292 -2.29 -16.58 -18.94
N THR A 293 -1.80 -15.50 -19.57
CA THR A 293 -0.66 -15.59 -20.49
C THR A 293 0.65 -15.98 -19.80
N LEU A 294 0.74 -15.84 -18.48
CA LEU A 294 1.91 -16.24 -17.68
C LEU A 294 1.90 -17.73 -17.31
N LYS A 295 0.88 -18.50 -17.71
CA LYS A 295 0.71 -19.91 -17.34
C LYS A 295 1.39 -20.91 -18.27
N GLU A 296 2.06 -20.44 -19.33
CA GLU A 296 2.66 -21.33 -20.32
C GLU A 296 3.85 -22.13 -19.76
N ASP A 297 4.47 -21.64 -18.69
CA ASP A 297 5.60 -22.25 -17.97
C ASP A 297 5.30 -22.34 -16.46
N ASP A 298 5.40 -23.55 -15.88
CA ASP A 298 5.07 -23.80 -14.47
C ASP A 298 6.05 -23.15 -13.48
N ASP A 299 7.32 -23.03 -13.86
CA ASP A 299 8.35 -22.38 -13.04
C ASP A 299 8.12 -20.87 -13.03
N GLU A 300 7.86 -20.26 -14.20
CA GLU A 300 7.51 -18.85 -14.30
C GLU A 300 6.20 -18.52 -13.58
N ARG A 301 5.20 -19.41 -13.65
CA ARG A 301 3.93 -19.26 -12.93
C ARG A 301 4.15 -19.24 -11.42
N SER A 302 4.98 -20.15 -10.90
CA SER A 302 5.30 -20.25 -9.48
C SER A 302 6.04 -19.01 -8.96
N GLN A 303 6.94 -18.45 -9.78
CA GLN A 303 7.63 -17.19 -9.51
C GLN A 303 6.70 -15.98 -9.61
N SER A 304 5.81 -15.95 -10.59
CA SER A 304 4.80 -14.89 -10.75
C SER A 304 3.90 -14.83 -9.53
N LEU A 305 3.46 -16.00 -9.02
CA LEU A 305 2.70 -16.10 -7.78
C LEU A 305 3.50 -15.55 -6.59
N LEU A 306 4.76 -15.95 -6.41
CA LEU A 306 5.59 -15.47 -5.31
C LEU A 306 5.80 -13.94 -5.37
N LEU A 307 6.10 -13.42 -6.57
CA LEU A 307 6.27 -11.99 -6.82
C LEU A 307 5.01 -11.22 -6.42
N ILE A 308 3.86 -11.69 -6.89
CA ILE A 308 2.56 -11.08 -6.59
C ILE A 308 2.25 -11.16 -5.09
N GLN A 309 2.55 -12.28 -4.42
CA GLN A 309 2.40 -12.40 -2.97
C GLN A 309 3.26 -11.37 -2.22
N TRP A 310 4.51 -11.16 -2.64
CA TRP A 310 5.37 -10.12 -2.05
C TRP A 310 4.80 -8.72 -2.23
N ILE A 311 4.30 -8.38 -3.43
CA ILE A 311 3.75 -7.04 -3.69
C ILE A 311 2.42 -6.83 -2.96
N CYS A 312 1.55 -7.85 -2.87
CA CYS A 312 0.25 -7.75 -2.20
C CYS A 312 0.36 -7.70 -0.67
N PHE A 313 1.23 -8.52 -0.09
CA PHE A 313 1.17 -8.86 1.34
C PHE A 313 2.39 -8.44 2.16
N ALA A 314 3.42 -7.87 1.54
CA ALA A 314 4.51 -7.28 2.32
C ALA A 314 3.98 -6.19 3.26
N LEU A 315 4.49 -6.14 4.50
CA LEU A 315 4.06 -5.20 5.53
C LEU A 315 4.40 -3.74 5.17
N ARG A 316 5.36 -3.58 4.25
CA ARG A 316 5.66 -2.35 3.55
C ARG A 316 6.10 -2.68 2.12
N PRO A 317 5.97 -1.75 1.16
CA PRO A 317 6.57 -1.91 -0.15
C PRO A 317 8.07 -2.24 -0.04
N LEU A 318 8.51 -3.24 -0.81
CA LEU A 318 9.91 -3.64 -0.89
C LEU A 318 10.65 -2.80 -1.93
N SER A 319 11.92 -2.50 -1.68
CA SER A 319 12.81 -2.00 -2.73
C SER A 319 13.05 -3.09 -3.78
N LEU A 320 13.58 -2.69 -4.94
CA LEU A 320 13.91 -3.66 -5.98
C LEU A 320 15.01 -4.62 -5.54
N THR A 321 16.01 -4.13 -4.80
CA THR A 321 17.08 -4.94 -4.20
C THR A 321 16.52 -5.93 -3.18
N GLU A 322 15.62 -5.48 -2.30
CA GLU A 322 14.97 -6.34 -1.30
C GLU A 322 14.16 -7.44 -1.96
N LEU A 323 13.36 -7.09 -2.98
CA LEU A 323 12.55 -8.04 -3.72
C LEU A 323 13.41 -9.09 -4.44
N ARG A 324 14.55 -8.66 -5.01
CA ARG A 324 15.52 -9.57 -5.66
C ARG A 324 15.97 -10.68 -4.72
N PHE A 325 16.32 -10.32 -3.47
CA PHE A 325 16.68 -11.29 -2.45
C PHE A 325 15.46 -12.07 -1.93
N ALA A 326 14.31 -11.42 -1.74
CA ALA A 326 13.09 -12.09 -1.28
C ALA A 326 12.61 -13.20 -2.23
N MET A 327 12.82 -13.01 -3.54
CA MET A 327 12.48 -13.98 -4.58
C MET A 327 13.37 -15.23 -4.57
N ILE A 328 14.68 -15.08 -4.32
CA ILE A 328 15.61 -16.22 -4.33
C ILE A 328 15.60 -17.01 -3.02
N VAL A 329 15.28 -16.34 -1.90
CA VAL A 329 15.16 -16.95 -0.57
C VAL A 329 13.76 -17.55 -0.35
N SER A 330 13.13 -18.00 -1.43
CA SER A 330 11.81 -18.63 -1.38
C SER A 330 11.85 -19.97 -0.63
N GLN A 331 10.69 -20.43 -0.14
CA GLN A 331 10.58 -21.72 0.56
C GLN A 331 11.04 -22.91 -0.29
N ASP A 332 10.94 -22.80 -1.61
CA ASP A 332 11.03 -23.94 -2.53
C ASP A 332 12.46 -24.23 -3.00
N THR A 333 13.44 -23.38 -2.64
CA THR A 333 14.84 -23.62 -3.02
C THR A 333 15.54 -24.60 -2.05
N PRO A 334 16.61 -25.30 -2.45
CA PRO A 334 17.38 -26.16 -1.55
C PRO A 334 18.60 -25.47 -0.91
N TYR A 335 18.83 -24.19 -1.19
CA TYR A 335 20.08 -23.50 -0.84
C TYR A 335 20.13 -23.00 0.61
N HIS A 336 21.28 -23.16 1.26
CA HIS A 336 21.50 -22.75 2.65
C HIS A 336 22.42 -21.52 2.80
N SER A 337 22.97 -21.03 1.69
CA SER A 337 23.80 -19.83 1.63
C SER A 337 23.45 -18.95 0.41
N PHE A 338 23.72 -17.65 0.51
CA PHE A 338 23.59 -16.72 -0.63
C PHE A 338 24.55 -17.06 -1.77
N HIS A 339 25.74 -17.59 -1.47
CA HIS A 339 26.67 -18.09 -2.47
C HIS A 339 26.10 -19.30 -3.23
N GLU A 340 25.37 -20.19 -2.56
CA GLU A 340 24.64 -21.25 -3.25
C GLU A 340 23.46 -20.73 -4.07
N CYS A 341 22.73 -19.73 -3.56
CA CYS A 341 21.66 -19.07 -4.30
C CYS A 341 22.14 -18.51 -5.65
N GLN A 342 23.40 -18.07 -5.77
CA GLN A 342 23.99 -17.61 -7.05
C GLN A 342 24.07 -18.69 -8.12
N LYS A 343 24.05 -19.98 -7.74
CA LYS A 343 24.05 -21.11 -8.66
C LYS A 343 22.65 -21.46 -9.18
N SER A 344 21.61 -20.83 -8.62
CA SER A 344 20.24 -21.05 -9.06
C SER A 344 20.02 -20.51 -10.48
N PRO A 345 19.28 -21.22 -11.34
CA PRO A 345 18.86 -20.66 -12.63
C PRO A 345 17.99 -19.41 -12.47
N ASP A 346 17.33 -19.28 -11.32
CA ASP A 346 16.44 -18.16 -11.00
C ASP A 346 17.15 -16.97 -10.35
N PHE A 347 18.47 -17.06 -10.14
CA PHE A 347 19.23 -15.97 -9.56
C PHE A 347 19.23 -14.76 -10.48
N VAL A 348 18.93 -13.60 -9.90
CA VAL A 348 18.96 -12.32 -10.61
C VAL A 348 20.14 -11.53 -10.10
N GLU A 349 21.09 -11.22 -10.98
CA GLU A 349 22.40 -10.66 -10.60
C GLU A 349 22.32 -9.18 -10.24
N SER A 350 21.43 -8.43 -10.90
CA SER A 350 21.34 -6.99 -10.74
C SER A 350 19.91 -6.48 -10.62
N ASP A 351 19.76 -5.29 -10.05
CA ASP A 351 18.48 -4.61 -9.95
C ASP A 351 17.90 -4.26 -11.34
N GLU A 352 18.73 -4.04 -12.35
CA GLU A 352 18.27 -3.84 -13.73
C GLU A 352 17.61 -5.11 -14.30
N GLN A 353 18.24 -6.27 -14.11
CA GLN A 353 17.65 -7.56 -14.48
C GLN A 353 16.37 -7.82 -13.66
N MET A 354 16.35 -7.47 -12.37
CA MET A 354 15.18 -7.62 -11.52
C MET A 354 14.01 -6.75 -12.00
N ASN A 355 14.27 -5.54 -12.50
CA ASN A 355 13.24 -4.69 -13.08
C ASN A 355 12.61 -5.33 -14.34
N ASN A 356 13.41 -6.01 -15.15
CA ASN A 356 12.93 -6.74 -16.33
C ASN A 356 12.11 -7.97 -15.90
N ARG A 357 12.59 -8.74 -14.92
CA ARG A 357 11.87 -9.87 -14.34
C ARG A 357 10.55 -9.44 -13.69
N LEU A 358 10.53 -8.31 -12.96
CA LEU A 358 9.33 -7.71 -12.39
C LEU A 358 8.26 -7.47 -13.48
N LYS A 359 8.64 -6.87 -14.61
CA LYS A 359 7.71 -6.63 -15.73
C LYS A 359 7.23 -7.92 -16.37
N CYS A 360 8.13 -8.89 -16.57
CA CYS A 360 7.80 -10.18 -17.17
C CYS A 360 6.84 -10.98 -16.28
N LEU A 361 7.22 -11.25 -15.03
CA LEU A 361 6.46 -12.07 -14.06
C LEU A 361 5.16 -11.40 -13.57
N SER A 362 4.98 -10.10 -13.79
CA SER A 362 3.71 -9.42 -13.49
C SER A 362 2.85 -9.19 -14.73
N GLY A 363 3.31 -9.55 -15.93
CA GLY A 363 2.64 -9.19 -17.18
C GLY A 363 2.52 -7.67 -17.41
N GLY A 364 3.47 -6.90 -16.85
CA GLY A 364 3.48 -5.43 -16.88
C GLY A 364 2.55 -4.77 -15.86
N LEU A 365 1.97 -5.53 -14.93
CA LEU A 365 1.07 -5.01 -13.90
C LEU A 365 1.79 -4.42 -12.68
N ALA A 366 3.11 -4.60 -12.59
CA ALA A 366 3.95 -4.01 -11.54
C ALA A 366 5.04 -3.09 -12.10
N GLU A 367 5.40 -2.09 -11.29
CA GLU A 367 6.40 -1.08 -11.62
C GLU A 367 7.26 -0.72 -10.40
N VAL A 368 8.40 -0.08 -10.66
CA VAL A 368 9.22 0.59 -9.63
C VAL A 368 8.84 2.06 -9.60
N LYS A 369 8.42 2.55 -8.42
CA LYS A 369 8.04 3.94 -8.21
C LYS A 369 8.92 4.59 -7.16
N VAL A 370 9.38 5.81 -7.44
CA VAL A 370 10.18 6.60 -6.50
C VAL A 370 9.25 7.34 -5.55
N HIS A 371 9.32 7.03 -4.26
CA HIS A 371 8.69 7.81 -3.19
C HIS A 371 9.77 8.52 -2.35
N LYS A 372 9.36 9.30 -1.34
CA LYS A 372 10.31 9.99 -0.44
C LYS A 372 11.27 9.04 0.29
N GLY A 373 10.88 7.79 0.51
CA GLY A 373 11.71 6.75 1.12
C GLY A 373 12.62 6.00 0.14
N GLY A 374 12.61 6.37 -1.14
CA GLY A 374 13.35 5.68 -2.21
C GLY A 374 12.46 4.95 -3.20
N PRO A 375 13.06 4.30 -4.22
CA PRO A 375 12.35 3.47 -5.19
C PRO A 375 11.83 2.18 -4.54
N VAL A 376 10.53 1.92 -4.67
CA VAL A 376 9.88 0.69 -4.20
C VAL A 376 9.06 0.05 -5.31
N VAL A 377 8.79 -1.24 -5.16
CA VAL A 377 7.97 -2.02 -6.08
C VAL A 377 6.50 -1.90 -5.67
N GLN A 378 5.62 -1.64 -6.63
CA GLN A 378 4.18 -1.60 -6.45
C GLN A 378 3.45 -2.00 -7.73
N PHE A 379 2.15 -2.28 -7.65
CA PHE A 379 1.33 -2.40 -8.85
C PHE A 379 1.14 -1.05 -9.56
N ILE A 380 0.93 -1.07 -10.87
CA ILE A 380 0.70 0.13 -11.69
C ILE A 380 -0.57 0.89 -11.26
N HIS A 381 -1.55 0.19 -10.68
CA HIS A 381 -2.81 0.79 -10.23
C HIS A 381 -3.44 0.00 -9.07
N GLN A 382 -4.26 0.66 -8.24
CA GLN A 382 -4.91 0.04 -7.07
C GLN A 382 -5.84 -1.12 -7.46
N SER A 383 -6.58 -0.98 -8.57
CA SER A 383 -7.50 -2.02 -9.07
C SER A 383 -6.82 -3.35 -9.39
N VAL A 384 -5.51 -3.35 -9.65
CA VAL A 384 -4.73 -4.59 -9.81
C VAL A 384 -4.64 -5.32 -8.48
N ASN A 385 -4.29 -4.60 -7.41
CA ASN A 385 -4.19 -5.17 -6.07
C ASN A 385 -5.54 -5.73 -5.62
N ASP A 386 -6.61 -4.97 -5.83
CA ASP A 386 -7.97 -5.41 -5.47
C ASP A 386 -8.34 -6.70 -6.21
N TYR A 387 -8.09 -6.76 -7.52
CA TYR A 387 -8.34 -7.97 -8.30
C TYR A 387 -7.50 -9.17 -7.80
N LEU A 388 -6.23 -8.95 -7.49
CA LEU A 388 -5.33 -10.00 -7.01
C LEU A 388 -5.76 -10.55 -5.66
N ILE A 389 -6.17 -9.68 -4.74
CA ILE A 389 -6.66 -10.05 -3.41
C ILE A 389 -8.03 -10.76 -3.50
N GLU A 390 -8.91 -10.36 -4.41
CA GLU A 390 -10.22 -10.99 -4.55
C GLU A 390 -10.17 -12.35 -5.28
N GLU A 391 -9.51 -12.43 -6.43
CA GLU A 391 -9.58 -13.62 -7.31
C GLU A 391 -8.24 -13.97 -8.01
N GLY A 392 -7.34 -13.01 -8.16
CA GLY A 392 -6.16 -13.19 -9.02
C GLY A 392 -5.15 -14.22 -8.51
N LEU A 393 -5.03 -14.41 -7.19
CA LEU A 393 -4.18 -15.48 -6.64
C LEU A 393 -4.67 -16.87 -7.07
N GLN A 394 -5.99 -17.11 -6.99
CA GLN A 394 -6.60 -18.37 -7.42
C GLN A 394 -6.47 -18.59 -8.94
N THR A 395 -6.37 -17.49 -9.69
CA THR A 395 -6.09 -17.55 -11.13
C THR A 395 -4.70 -18.12 -11.38
N LEU A 396 -3.69 -17.75 -10.59
CA LEU A 396 -2.30 -18.23 -10.74
C LEU A 396 -2.06 -19.61 -10.11
N ASP A 397 -2.84 -19.96 -9.10
CA ASP A 397 -2.79 -21.26 -8.42
C ASP A 397 -4.20 -21.77 -8.15
N GLY A 398 -4.64 -22.71 -8.99
CA GLY A 398 -5.97 -23.32 -8.90
C GLY A 398 -6.17 -24.24 -7.69
N SER A 399 -5.12 -24.53 -6.91
CA SER A 399 -5.24 -25.31 -5.67
C SER A 399 -5.79 -24.48 -4.50
N LEU A 400 -5.85 -23.15 -4.65
CA LEU A 400 -6.27 -22.24 -3.60
C LEU A 400 -7.78 -22.25 -3.36
N GLU A 401 -8.21 -22.95 -2.30
CA GLU A 401 -9.60 -23.24 -1.99
C GLU A 401 -10.50 -22.01 -1.73
N SER A 402 -9.97 -20.96 -1.11
CA SER A 402 -10.72 -19.74 -0.78
C SER A 402 -9.80 -18.54 -0.62
N LYS A 403 -10.33 -17.32 -0.81
CA LYS A 403 -9.63 -16.05 -0.61
C LYS A 403 -8.87 -15.98 0.72
N ASP A 404 -9.55 -16.26 1.84
CA ASP A 404 -8.93 -16.17 3.16
C ASP A 404 -7.77 -17.17 3.33
N LYS A 405 -7.94 -18.40 2.85
CA LYS A 405 -6.86 -19.38 2.86
C LYS A 405 -5.71 -18.98 1.93
N SER A 406 -5.99 -18.43 0.75
CA SER A 406 -4.96 -17.90 -0.17
C SER A 406 -4.08 -16.85 0.51
N ILE A 407 -4.71 -15.92 1.21
CA ILE A 407 -4.02 -14.87 1.98
C ILE A 407 -3.19 -15.50 3.10
N GLY A 408 -3.77 -16.45 3.84
CA GLY A 408 -3.06 -17.16 4.91
C GLY A 408 -1.83 -17.93 4.41
N HIS A 409 -1.96 -18.66 3.30
CA HIS A 409 -0.85 -19.38 2.67
C HIS A 409 0.23 -18.44 2.15
N ALA A 410 -0.16 -17.31 1.55
CA ALA A 410 0.78 -16.29 1.12
C ALA A 410 1.61 -15.79 2.31
N HIS A 411 0.96 -15.35 3.39
CA HIS A 411 1.64 -14.91 4.61
C HIS A 411 2.54 -15.99 5.23
N SER A 412 2.11 -17.25 5.26
CA SER A 412 2.95 -18.35 5.76
C SER A 412 4.21 -18.53 4.90
N ARG A 413 4.07 -18.46 3.57
CA ARG A 413 5.21 -18.52 2.64
C ARG A 413 6.17 -17.35 2.84
N LEU A 414 5.66 -16.12 2.97
CA LEU A 414 6.47 -14.93 3.24
C LEU A 414 7.22 -15.03 4.58
N SER A 415 6.55 -15.51 5.63
CA SER A 415 7.17 -15.74 6.94
C SER A 415 8.34 -16.72 6.84
N ARG A 416 8.14 -17.84 6.15
CA ARG A 416 9.20 -18.84 5.90
C ARG A 416 10.38 -18.28 5.13
N SER A 417 10.14 -17.49 4.08
CA SER A 417 11.22 -16.82 3.35
C SER A 417 12.02 -15.85 4.24
N CYS A 418 11.35 -15.16 5.16
CA CYS A 418 12.04 -14.30 6.11
C CYS A 418 12.94 -15.11 7.07
N ILE A 419 12.42 -16.20 7.65
CA ILE A 419 13.21 -17.09 8.53
C ILE A 419 14.39 -17.68 7.78
N ARG A 420 14.17 -18.14 6.54
CA ARG A 420 15.22 -18.69 5.70
C ARG A 420 16.32 -17.67 5.42
N CYS A 421 15.96 -16.41 5.19
CA CYS A 421 16.95 -15.34 5.04
C CYS A 421 17.83 -15.24 6.30
N ILE A 422 17.22 -15.21 7.49
CA ILE A 422 17.93 -15.15 8.78
C ILE A 422 18.82 -16.39 9.03
N ALA A 423 18.40 -17.54 8.51
CA ALA A 423 19.10 -18.82 8.65
C ALA A 423 20.28 -19.02 7.68
N MET A 424 20.53 -18.09 6.75
CA MET A 424 21.62 -18.22 5.76
C MET A 424 23.00 -18.27 6.43
N GLU A 425 23.89 -19.10 5.88
CA GLU A 425 25.26 -19.29 6.40
C GLU A 425 26.04 -17.98 6.51
N GLU A 426 25.93 -17.08 5.52
CA GLU A 426 26.64 -15.80 5.53
C GLU A 426 26.21 -14.90 6.69
N ILE A 427 24.93 -14.96 7.08
CA ILE A 427 24.44 -14.22 8.25
C ILE A 427 25.07 -14.78 9.52
N HIS A 428 25.08 -16.12 9.66
CA HIS A 428 25.70 -16.76 10.81
C HIS A 428 27.21 -16.47 10.89
N GLN A 429 27.92 -16.57 9.76
CA GLN A 429 29.35 -16.24 9.68
C GLN A 429 29.62 -14.78 10.01
N TRP A 430 28.79 -13.86 9.51
CA TRP A 430 28.92 -12.44 9.79
C TRP A 430 28.73 -12.12 11.28
N LEU A 431 27.73 -12.73 11.93
CA LEU A 431 27.49 -12.61 13.36
C LEU A 431 28.59 -13.26 14.22
N SER A 432 29.22 -14.32 13.70
CA SER A 432 30.26 -15.10 14.41
C SER A 432 31.67 -14.54 14.24
N ARG A 433 31.89 -13.55 13.36
CA ARG A 433 33.17 -12.83 13.29
C ARG A 433 33.41 -12.18 14.65
N ASP A 434 34.60 -12.38 15.22
CA ASP A 434 34.97 -11.95 16.57
C ASP A 434 34.66 -10.46 16.79
N ASN A 435 33.52 -10.21 17.42
CA ASN A 435 32.97 -8.88 17.66
C ASN A 435 33.24 -8.55 19.12
N GLY A 436 34.47 -8.10 19.40
CA GLY A 436 34.80 -7.47 20.68
C GLY A 436 33.76 -6.42 21.07
N ASP A 437 33.59 -6.21 22.39
CA ASP A 437 32.48 -5.52 23.05
C ASP A 437 31.68 -4.55 22.17
N LEU A 438 30.42 -4.91 21.94
CA LEU A 438 29.36 -4.16 21.25
C LEU A 438 28.94 -2.85 21.96
N GLU A 439 29.78 -2.32 22.86
CA GLU A 439 29.59 -1.06 23.58
C GLU A 439 29.98 0.16 22.72
N ASP A 440 30.75 -0.03 21.63
CA ASP A 440 31.13 1.09 20.75
C ASP A 440 29.99 1.47 19.78
N TYR A 441 29.31 2.58 20.10
CA TYR A 441 28.25 3.19 19.29
C TYR A 441 28.64 3.44 17.82
N LYS A 442 29.92 3.75 17.53
CA LYS A 442 30.37 3.97 16.15
C LYS A 442 30.40 2.66 15.35
N ARG A 443 30.70 1.54 16.00
CA ARG A 443 30.76 0.23 15.38
C ARG A 443 29.36 -0.30 15.09
N TRP A 444 28.42 -0.13 16.03
CA TRP A 444 26.99 -0.43 15.85
C TRP A 444 26.40 0.23 14.58
N TYR A 445 26.61 1.54 14.41
CA TYR A 445 26.12 2.27 13.23
C TYR A 445 26.74 1.73 11.93
N THR A 446 28.04 1.40 11.97
CA THR A 446 28.79 0.93 10.80
C THR A 446 28.38 -0.49 10.41
N GLU A 447 28.25 -1.40 11.36
CA GLU A 447 27.88 -2.81 11.13
C GLU A 447 26.41 -2.96 10.72
N GLY A 448 25.49 -2.21 11.34
CA GLY A 448 24.10 -2.14 10.90
C GLY A 448 23.98 -1.66 9.46
N LEU A 449 24.76 -0.65 9.07
CA LEU A 449 24.80 -0.17 7.68
C LEU A 449 25.36 -1.21 6.71
N VAL A 450 26.41 -1.94 7.09
CA VAL A 450 26.96 -3.03 6.26
C VAL A 450 25.92 -4.14 6.07
N LEU A 451 25.24 -4.55 7.14
CA LEU A 451 24.18 -5.57 7.06
C LEU A 451 23.03 -5.10 6.15
N THR A 452 22.62 -3.84 6.22
CA THR A 452 21.58 -3.31 5.32
C THR A 452 22.02 -3.22 3.86
N LYS A 453 23.32 -3.13 3.60
CA LYS A 453 23.88 -3.01 2.24
C LYS A 453 24.19 -4.38 1.62
N GLU A 454 24.74 -5.31 2.39
CA GLU A 454 25.08 -6.67 1.93
C GLU A 454 23.87 -7.61 1.97
N PHE A 455 22.97 -7.42 2.93
CA PHE A 455 21.78 -8.23 3.15
C PHE A 455 20.52 -7.36 3.19
N SER A 456 20.22 -6.63 2.12
CA SER A 456 19.15 -5.62 2.11
C SER A 456 17.77 -6.16 2.52
N PHE A 457 17.48 -7.44 2.26
CA PHE A 457 16.23 -8.08 2.70
C PHE A 457 16.22 -8.52 4.17
N ALA A 458 17.38 -8.69 4.82
CA ALA A 458 17.47 -9.20 6.19
C ALA A 458 16.80 -8.28 7.22
N LEU A 459 16.83 -6.96 7.03
CA LEU A 459 16.14 -6.02 7.91
C LEU A 459 14.61 -6.20 7.83
N TYR A 460 14.08 -6.35 6.61
CA TYR A 460 12.66 -6.67 6.41
C TYR A 460 12.34 -8.02 7.08
N ALA A 461 13.12 -9.05 6.79
CA ALA A 461 12.92 -10.40 7.29
C ALA A 461 12.89 -10.45 8.82
N THR A 462 13.85 -9.79 9.47
CA THR A 462 13.99 -9.72 10.94
C THR A 462 12.75 -9.13 11.61
N ARG A 463 12.13 -8.11 11.00
CA ARG A 463 10.95 -7.43 11.56
C ARG A 463 9.61 -8.04 11.15
N SER A 464 9.58 -8.81 10.05
CA SER A 464 8.31 -9.14 9.38
C SER A 464 7.90 -10.61 9.48
N TRP A 465 8.80 -11.52 9.86
CA TRP A 465 8.45 -12.95 9.89
C TRP A 465 7.36 -13.30 10.92
N LEU A 466 7.40 -12.69 12.12
CA LEU A 466 6.39 -12.87 13.18
C LEU A 466 5.02 -12.27 12.78
N PRO A 467 4.91 -11.01 12.32
CA PRO A 467 3.63 -10.48 11.85
C PRO A 467 3.05 -11.28 10.67
N HIS A 468 3.88 -11.78 9.75
CA HIS A 468 3.41 -12.69 8.69
C HIS A 468 2.89 -14.02 9.25
N ALA A 469 3.58 -14.63 10.21
CA ALA A 469 3.13 -15.85 10.86
C ALA A 469 1.78 -15.64 11.59
N ALA A 470 1.63 -14.54 12.33
CA ALA A 470 0.39 -14.16 13.00
C ALA A 470 -0.76 -13.90 12.00
N ALA A 471 -0.48 -13.23 10.89
CA ALA A 471 -1.48 -12.99 9.84
C ALA A 471 -1.95 -14.30 9.17
N ALA A 472 -1.04 -15.27 9.00
CA ALA A 472 -1.39 -16.60 8.51
C ALA A 472 -2.24 -17.40 9.50
N GLU A 473 -1.88 -17.37 10.79
CA GLU A 473 -2.64 -18.00 11.88
C GLU A 473 -4.07 -17.43 11.97
N ALA A 474 -4.22 -16.10 11.85
CA ALA A 474 -5.52 -15.42 11.83
C ALA A 474 -6.42 -15.85 10.65
N LYS A 475 -5.85 -16.48 9.62
CA LYS A 475 -6.56 -17.07 8.48
C LYS A 475 -6.67 -18.60 8.57
N ASN A 476 -6.47 -19.16 9.76
CA ASN A 476 -6.52 -20.60 10.06
C ASN A 476 -5.48 -21.44 9.29
N VAL A 477 -4.34 -20.84 8.93
CA VAL A 477 -3.21 -21.57 8.34
C VAL A 477 -2.19 -21.85 9.44
N SER A 478 -2.02 -23.11 9.80
CA SER A 478 -1.09 -23.55 10.86
C SER A 478 0.35 -23.16 10.54
N GLN A 479 1.05 -22.61 11.54
CA GLN A 479 2.47 -22.26 11.48
C GLN A 479 3.37 -23.31 12.16
N GLU A 480 2.86 -24.51 12.45
CA GLU A 480 3.64 -25.60 13.08
C GLU A 480 4.93 -25.91 12.30
N GLY A 481 4.88 -25.83 10.97
CA GLY A 481 6.04 -26.09 10.12
C GLY A 481 7.14 -25.02 10.17
N LEU A 482 6.97 -23.92 10.91
CA LEU A 482 8.06 -22.99 11.21
C LEU A 482 9.05 -23.58 12.22
N LEU A 483 8.65 -24.59 13.01
CA LEU A 483 9.55 -25.30 13.91
C LEU A 483 10.73 -25.91 13.16
N ASP A 484 10.46 -26.53 12.01
CA ASP A 484 11.49 -27.14 11.16
C ASP A 484 12.36 -26.06 10.50
N SER A 485 11.75 -24.97 10.01
CA SER A 485 12.47 -23.83 9.41
C SER A 485 13.40 -23.13 10.40
N LEU A 486 13.06 -23.10 11.69
CA LEU A 486 13.89 -22.54 12.75
C LEU A 486 14.90 -23.55 13.34
N GLY A 487 14.85 -24.82 12.91
CA GLY A 487 15.69 -25.89 13.45
C GLY A 487 15.37 -26.24 14.91
N TRP A 488 14.13 -26.02 15.37
CA TRP A 488 13.73 -26.26 16.75
C TRP A 488 13.94 -27.74 17.14
N PRO A 489 14.51 -28.06 18.32
CA PRO A 489 14.71 -27.19 19.48
C PRO A 489 16.04 -26.43 19.53
N SER A 490 16.85 -26.45 18.46
CA SER A 490 18.02 -25.57 18.39
C SER A 490 17.59 -24.10 18.50
N ALA A 491 18.35 -23.32 19.27
CA ALA A 491 18.14 -21.88 19.39
C ALA A 491 18.97 -21.07 18.38
N SER A 492 19.75 -21.71 17.49
CA SER A 492 20.72 -21.01 16.63
C SER A 492 20.09 -19.94 15.73
N VAL A 493 19.01 -20.26 15.01
CA VAL A 493 18.34 -19.29 14.13
C VAL A 493 17.65 -18.19 14.94
N MET A 494 17.07 -18.54 16.10
CA MET A 494 16.48 -17.56 17.02
C MET A 494 17.55 -16.62 17.59
N GLN A 495 18.74 -17.11 17.94
CA GLN A 495 19.86 -16.31 18.42
C GLN A 495 20.40 -15.37 17.34
N ASN A 496 20.47 -15.85 16.08
CA ASN A 496 20.79 -14.99 14.94
C ASN A 496 19.76 -13.86 14.81
N TRP A 497 18.46 -14.18 14.88
CA TRP A 497 17.38 -13.21 14.82
C TRP A 497 17.48 -12.15 15.94
N VAL A 498 17.64 -12.56 17.22
CA VAL A 498 17.80 -11.65 18.36
C VAL A 498 19.00 -10.73 18.14
N SER A 499 20.13 -11.28 17.69
CA SER A 499 21.35 -10.52 17.41
C SER A 499 21.13 -9.46 16.32
N ILE A 500 20.52 -9.83 15.19
CA ILE A 500 20.25 -8.89 14.09
C ILE A 500 19.26 -7.81 14.52
N PHE A 501 18.21 -8.18 15.27
CA PHE A 501 17.22 -7.23 15.76
C PHE A 501 17.90 -6.17 16.64
N ARG A 502 18.74 -6.61 17.58
CA ARG A 502 19.48 -5.71 18.48
C ARG A 502 20.53 -4.86 17.78
N LEU A 503 21.14 -5.37 16.70
CA LEU A 503 22.06 -4.60 15.88
C LEU A 503 21.34 -3.51 15.09
N THR A 504 20.10 -3.75 14.66
CA THR A 504 19.37 -2.81 13.81
C THR A 504 18.48 -1.85 14.61
N ASP A 505 18.09 -2.22 15.84
CA ASP A 505 17.12 -1.47 16.64
C ASP A 505 17.23 -1.73 18.15
N ARG A 506 18.44 -1.56 18.71
CA ARG A 506 18.75 -1.90 20.12
C ARG A 506 17.82 -1.25 21.15
N TYR A 507 17.36 -0.03 20.88
CA TYR A 507 16.60 0.78 21.84
C TYR A 507 15.09 0.70 21.63
N SER A 508 14.61 -0.14 20.71
CA SER A 508 13.18 -0.37 20.60
C SER A 508 12.67 -1.12 21.82
N ASN A 509 11.56 -0.67 22.40
CA ASN A 509 10.85 -1.41 23.46
C ASN A 509 10.32 -2.78 22.97
N SER A 510 10.32 -3.01 21.65
CA SER A 510 9.99 -4.32 21.06
C SER A 510 11.20 -5.23 20.85
N ALA A 511 12.41 -4.78 21.15
CA ALA A 511 13.63 -5.58 20.96
C ALA A 511 13.63 -6.81 21.88
N PRO A 512 13.85 -8.02 21.33
CA PRO A 512 13.88 -9.23 22.14
C PRO A 512 15.11 -9.24 23.08
N SER A 513 14.93 -9.78 24.28
CA SER A 513 16.00 -9.97 25.26
C SER A 513 16.87 -11.20 24.92
N ASP A 514 18.13 -11.25 25.35
CA ASP A 514 18.99 -12.43 25.13
C ASP A 514 18.42 -13.63 25.87
N GLY A 515 18.15 -14.73 25.17
CA GLY A 515 17.46 -15.88 25.77
C GLY A 515 15.94 -15.87 25.56
N THR A 516 15.40 -14.87 24.85
CA THR A 516 14.06 -14.95 24.25
C THR A 516 13.95 -16.22 23.42
N THR A 517 12.96 -17.05 23.73
CA THR A 517 12.70 -18.31 23.02
C THR A 517 11.55 -18.15 22.03
N LEU A 518 11.46 -19.07 21.07
CA LEU A 518 10.32 -19.13 20.15
C LEU A 518 8.97 -19.20 20.88
N LEU A 519 8.92 -19.82 22.07
CA LEU A 519 7.70 -19.93 22.85
C LEU A 519 7.25 -18.56 23.39
N HIS A 520 8.18 -17.67 23.78
CA HIS A 520 7.86 -16.30 24.21
C HIS A 520 7.23 -15.52 23.05
N GLU A 521 7.90 -15.49 21.90
CA GLU A 521 7.44 -14.71 20.74
C GLU A 521 6.15 -15.28 20.13
N ALA A 522 6.01 -16.60 20.04
CA ALA A 522 4.77 -17.21 19.59
C ALA A 522 3.59 -16.88 20.52
N SER A 523 3.84 -16.77 21.83
CA SER A 523 2.81 -16.40 22.80
C SER A 523 2.45 -14.91 22.69
N ARG A 524 3.46 -14.03 22.63
CA ARG A 524 3.31 -12.58 22.44
C ARG A 524 2.52 -12.22 21.18
N HIS A 525 2.76 -12.94 20.08
CA HIS A 525 2.11 -12.69 18.80
C HIS A 525 0.86 -13.55 18.55
N GLY A 526 0.41 -14.34 19.53
CA GLY A 526 -0.80 -15.14 19.43
C GLY A 526 -0.73 -16.28 18.40
N ILE A 527 0.45 -16.82 18.11
CA ILE A 527 0.66 -17.90 17.13
C ILE A 527 0.40 -19.26 17.80
N THR A 528 -0.88 -19.56 18.02
CA THR A 528 -1.32 -20.69 18.86
C THR A 528 -0.89 -22.07 18.34
N SER A 529 -0.79 -22.24 17.01
CA SER A 529 -0.33 -23.48 16.40
C SER A 529 1.11 -23.84 16.80
N ILE A 530 2.02 -22.86 16.86
CA ILE A 530 3.40 -23.06 17.33
C ILE A 530 3.43 -23.38 18.82
N VAL A 531 2.71 -22.61 19.65
CA VAL A 531 2.63 -22.85 21.10
C VAL A 531 2.15 -24.28 21.37
N THR A 532 1.05 -24.68 20.73
CA THR A 532 0.46 -26.01 20.89
C THR A 532 1.42 -27.11 20.42
N ALA A 533 2.08 -26.92 19.28
CA ALA A 533 3.03 -27.89 18.75
C ALA A 533 4.27 -28.05 19.65
N ILE A 534 4.79 -26.95 20.20
CA ILE A 534 5.87 -26.98 21.19
C ILE A 534 5.40 -27.75 22.42
N LEU A 535 4.29 -27.35 23.06
CA LEU A 535 3.77 -28.02 24.27
C LEU A 535 3.55 -29.52 24.07
N ARG A 536 3.02 -29.95 22.91
CA ARG A 536 2.89 -31.37 22.55
C ARG A 536 4.25 -32.08 22.52
N LYS A 537 5.28 -31.45 21.95
CA LYS A 537 6.64 -32.01 21.85
C LYS A 537 7.41 -31.93 23.18
N LEU A 538 7.12 -30.96 24.06
CA LEU A 538 7.69 -30.83 25.42
C LEU A 538 7.31 -32.00 26.33
N ASN A 539 6.10 -32.53 26.21
CA ASN A 539 5.70 -33.73 26.96
C ASN A 539 6.61 -34.95 26.71
N ASN A 540 7.40 -34.93 25.63
CA ASN A 540 8.33 -36.00 25.25
C ASN A 540 9.82 -35.62 25.38
N ARG A 541 10.16 -34.37 25.72
CA ARG A 541 11.54 -33.86 25.80
C ARG A 541 11.61 -32.90 26.98
N ASN A 542 12.45 -33.17 28.00
CA ASN A 542 12.66 -32.34 29.21
C ASN A 542 13.07 -30.88 28.90
N VAL A 543 12.16 -30.08 28.35
CA VAL A 543 12.35 -28.68 27.98
C VAL A 543 11.29 -27.89 28.74
N ASP A 544 11.71 -26.77 29.32
CA ASP A 544 10.87 -25.96 30.19
C ASP A 544 9.69 -25.35 29.41
N ALA A 545 8.47 -25.52 29.93
CA ALA A 545 7.26 -24.94 29.38
C ALA A 545 7.01 -23.49 29.86
N ASN A 546 7.70 -23.07 30.93
CA ASN A 546 7.66 -21.72 31.48
C ASN A 546 9.08 -21.12 31.61
N PRO A 547 9.87 -21.11 30.52
CA PRO A 547 11.17 -20.47 30.56
C PRO A 547 10.98 -19.00 30.96
N LYS A 548 11.87 -18.48 31.78
CA LYS A 548 11.93 -17.05 32.07
C LYS A 548 12.94 -16.42 31.13
N ASP A 549 12.57 -15.31 30.51
CA ASP A 549 13.54 -14.42 29.86
C ASP A 549 14.40 -13.67 30.91
N PRO A 550 15.43 -12.90 30.51
CA PRO A 550 16.25 -12.11 31.44
C PRO A 550 15.49 -11.11 32.31
N ASP A 551 14.32 -10.66 31.87
CA ASP A 551 13.45 -9.75 32.61
C ASP A 551 12.51 -10.51 33.57
N GLY A 552 12.61 -11.84 33.60
CA GLY A 552 11.85 -12.73 34.46
C GLY A 552 10.45 -13.04 33.93
N GLN A 553 10.11 -12.59 32.71
CA GLN A 553 8.82 -12.79 32.09
C GLN A 553 8.73 -14.20 31.48
N THR A 554 7.56 -14.83 31.62
CA THR A 554 7.27 -16.13 31.03
C THR A 554 6.51 -15.96 29.71
N PRO A 555 6.40 -17.00 28.85
CA PRO A 555 5.56 -16.95 27.66
C PRO A 555 4.11 -16.55 27.96
N LEU A 556 3.55 -17.01 29.08
CA LEU A 556 2.21 -16.65 29.51
C LEU A 556 2.10 -15.17 29.91
N SER A 557 3.15 -14.60 30.51
CA SER A 557 3.19 -13.18 30.86
C SER A 557 3.12 -12.30 29.60
N TRP A 558 3.92 -12.64 28.58
CA TRP A 558 3.91 -11.95 27.29
C TRP A 558 2.61 -12.12 26.50
N ALA A 559 1.86 -13.20 26.72
CA ALA A 559 0.54 -13.37 26.11
C ALA A 559 -0.55 -12.50 26.75
N ALA A 560 -0.31 -11.98 27.96
CA ALA A 560 -1.27 -11.18 28.70
C ALA A 560 -1.07 -9.66 28.52
N GLU A 561 0.06 -9.24 27.93
CA GLU A 561 0.33 -7.88 27.46
C GLU A 561 -0.30 -7.63 26.07
#